data_AF-A0A954SIV9-F1
#
_entry.id   AF-A0A954SIV9-F1
#
_cell.length_a   1.000
_cell.length_b   1.000
_cell.length_c   1.000
_cell.angle_alpha   90.00
_cell.angle_beta   90.00
_cell.angle_gamma   90.00
#
_symmetry.space_group_name_H-M   'P 1'
#
loop_
_entity.id
_entity.type
_entity.pdbx_description
1 polymer ?
#
loop_
_entity_poly.entity_id
_entity_poly.type
_entity_poly.pdbx_seq_one_letter_code
_entity_poly.pdbx_strand_id
1 'polypeptide(L)'
;WLDIARYADTHGGSAIGFKKFPFSYTYRDYVINALNADVPYDRFVTEQLAADQMGLGENDPALAGLGFLTVGMQFRNRHDVIDDQIDVVTRGLMGLTIACARCHDHKYDPIPTTDYYALYATLASSTEPDMLPIVGRPPDSDAYRQYQKELVKRQTIHRDMARDQTEVMRGRLRMQVGLYLRELAKGTPEQDLSAAFLSYRTDDLRP
;
A
#
# COMPACT_ATOMS: atom_id res chain seq x y z
N TRP A 1 -0.02 18.85 14.17
CA TRP A 1 0.82 17.88 13.41
C TRP A 1 -0.01 16.95 12.56
N LEU A 2 -1.02 16.26 13.11
CA LEU A 2 -1.85 15.32 12.33
C LEU A 2 -2.51 15.94 11.10
N ASP A 3 -2.93 17.21 11.16
CA ASP A 3 -3.43 17.93 9.98
C ASP A 3 -2.35 18.12 8.89
N ILE A 4 -1.12 18.42 9.29
CA ILE A 4 0.04 18.57 8.37
C ILE A 4 0.32 17.23 7.68
N ALA A 5 0.28 16.15 8.45
CA ALA A 5 0.43 14.79 7.93
C ALA A 5 -0.78 14.32 7.10
N ARG A 6 -1.83 15.14 6.96
CA ARG A 6 -3.08 14.79 6.25
C ARG A 6 -3.74 13.54 6.82
N TYR A 7 -3.66 13.38 8.13
CA TYR A 7 -4.21 12.22 8.81
C TYR A 7 -5.72 12.14 8.66
N ALA A 8 -6.21 10.95 8.31
CA ALA A 8 -7.61 10.59 8.43
C ALA A 8 -7.71 9.08 8.71
N ASP A 9 -8.77 8.65 9.40
CA ASP A 9 -9.07 7.22 9.59
C ASP A 9 -9.59 6.56 8.30
N THR A 10 -9.91 7.36 7.29
CA THR A 10 -10.44 6.91 6.00
C THR A 10 -9.77 7.65 4.86
N HIS A 11 -9.66 6.99 3.71
CA HIS A 11 -9.34 7.61 2.43
C HIS A 11 -10.49 7.49 1.45
N GLY A 12 -10.35 8.24 0.35
CA GLY A 12 -11.30 8.27 -0.73
C GLY A 12 -12.03 9.61 -0.79
N GLY A 13 -13.25 9.58 -1.33
CA GLY A 13 -14.06 10.77 -1.49
C GLY A 13 -15.40 10.42 -2.09
N SER A 14 -16.27 11.43 -2.23
CA SER A 14 -17.68 11.26 -2.62
C SER A 14 -17.86 10.49 -3.95
N ALA A 15 -16.88 10.52 -4.85
CA ALA A 15 -16.93 9.83 -6.14
C ALA A 15 -16.46 8.36 -6.12
N ILE A 16 -15.68 7.95 -5.11
CA ILE A 16 -15.02 6.64 -5.06
C ILE A 16 -15.34 5.83 -3.79
N GLY A 17 -16.14 6.40 -2.88
CA GLY A 17 -16.47 5.82 -1.58
C GLY A 17 -15.35 6.03 -0.56
N PHE A 18 -15.71 5.94 0.72
CA PHE A 18 -14.76 6.01 1.82
C PHE A 18 -14.32 4.59 2.21
N LYS A 19 -13.01 4.37 2.27
CA LYS A 19 -12.39 3.15 2.77
C LYS A 19 -11.59 3.47 4.03
N LYS A 20 -11.67 2.60 5.03
CA LYS A 20 -10.88 2.75 6.26
C LYS A 20 -9.43 2.39 5.99
N PHE A 21 -8.51 3.15 6.57
CA PHE A 21 -7.14 2.72 6.76
C PHE A 21 -7.09 1.76 7.97
N PRO A 22 -6.80 0.46 7.79
CA PRO A 22 -6.89 -0.49 8.91
C PRO A 22 -5.95 -0.16 10.08
N PHE A 23 -4.81 0.49 9.81
CA PHE A 23 -3.75 0.75 10.78
C PHE A 23 -3.44 2.24 10.99
N SER A 24 -4.26 3.18 10.50
CA SER A 24 -3.99 4.62 10.63
C SER A 24 -3.77 5.05 12.08
N TYR A 25 -4.54 4.47 13.01
CA TYR A 25 -4.45 4.78 14.43
C TYR A 25 -3.04 4.59 15.01
N THR A 26 -2.22 3.69 14.44
CA THR A 26 -0.84 3.48 14.90
C THR A 26 0.02 4.73 14.71
N TYR A 27 -0.13 5.43 13.58
CA TYR A 27 0.54 6.70 13.33
C TYR A 27 0.02 7.82 14.25
N ARG A 28 -1.30 7.90 14.44
CA ARG A 28 -1.90 8.86 15.38
C ARG A 28 -1.34 8.70 16.78
N ASP A 29 -1.34 7.47 17.27
CA ASP A 29 -0.88 7.14 18.61
C ASP A 29 0.63 7.37 18.74
N TYR A 30 1.41 7.06 17.69
CA TYR A 30 2.83 7.42 17.61
C TYR A 30 3.05 8.93 17.76
N VAL A 31 2.35 9.78 16.99
CA VAL A 31 2.50 11.24 17.07
C VAL A 31 2.15 11.75 18.47
N ILE A 32 1.06 11.26 19.07
CA ILE A 32 0.66 11.64 20.43
C ILE A 32 1.75 11.25 21.44
N ASN A 33 2.25 10.02 21.35
CA ASN A 33 3.27 9.52 22.27
C ASN A 33 4.61 10.23 22.10
N ALA A 34 5.04 10.50 20.87
CA ALA A 34 6.29 11.21 20.57
C ALA A 34 6.26 12.65 21.13
N LEU A 35 5.14 13.34 20.97
CA LEU A 35 4.96 14.68 21.54
C LEU A 35 4.91 14.65 23.07
N ASN A 36 4.19 13.70 23.67
CA ASN A 36 4.12 13.56 25.13
C ASN A 36 5.46 13.18 25.77
N ALA A 37 6.33 12.50 25.02
CA ALA A 37 7.66 12.09 25.47
C ALA A 37 8.74 13.14 25.13
N ASP A 38 8.38 14.29 24.58
CA ASP A 38 9.30 15.34 24.14
C ASP A 38 10.42 14.78 23.24
N VAL A 39 10.06 13.91 22.29
CA VAL A 39 11.03 13.37 21.31
C VAL A 39 11.70 14.53 20.57
N PRO A 40 13.05 14.57 20.50
CA PRO A 40 13.75 15.62 19.77
C PRO A 40 13.25 15.76 18.34
N TYR A 41 13.07 17.00 17.87
CA TYR A 41 12.44 17.26 16.57
C TYR A 41 13.16 16.59 15.40
N ASP A 42 14.50 16.58 15.42
CA ASP A 42 15.34 15.89 14.44
C ASP A 42 15.08 14.38 14.42
N ARG A 43 14.96 13.76 15.60
CA ARG A 43 14.60 12.35 15.74
C ARG A 43 13.19 12.10 15.22
N PHE A 44 12.23 12.93 15.62
CA PHE A 44 10.83 12.83 15.21
C PHE A 44 10.67 12.91 13.69
N VAL A 45 11.32 13.87 13.03
CA VAL A 45 11.31 13.99 11.56
C VAL A 45 11.99 12.79 10.90
N THR A 46 13.11 12.31 11.45
CA THR A 46 13.83 11.15 10.89
C THR A 46 12.98 9.88 10.93
N GLU A 47 12.31 9.61 12.05
CA GLU A 47 11.40 8.47 12.19
C GLU A 47 10.25 8.53 11.17
N GLN A 48 9.74 9.73 10.87
CA GLN A 48 8.68 9.88 9.87
C GLN A 48 9.09 9.62 8.43
N LEU A 49 10.37 9.81 8.10
CA LEU A 49 10.88 9.67 6.73
C LEU A 49 11.58 8.34 6.50
N ALA A 50 12.16 7.74 7.55
CA ALA A 50 13.12 6.65 7.39
C ALA A 50 13.24 5.72 8.61
N ALA A 51 12.19 5.56 9.45
CA ALA A 51 12.28 4.68 10.63
C ALA A 51 12.75 3.25 10.30
N ASP A 52 12.38 2.71 9.15
CA ASP A 52 12.80 1.40 8.66
C ASP A 52 14.32 1.30 8.39
N GLN A 53 14.99 2.42 8.15
CA GLN A 53 16.43 2.50 7.89
C GLN A 53 17.26 2.82 9.14
N MET A 54 16.64 2.99 10.31
CA MET A 54 17.32 3.42 11.54
C MET A 54 17.91 2.26 12.37
N GLY A 55 17.85 1.03 11.87
CA GLY A 55 18.34 -0.15 12.60
C GLY A 55 17.54 -0.46 13.87
N LEU A 56 16.23 -0.16 13.85
CA LEU A 56 15.32 -0.39 14.96
C LEU A 56 15.09 -1.89 15.21
N GLY A 57 14.67 -2.21 16.43
CA GLY A 57 14.25 -3.57 16.77
C GLY A 57 13.01 -4.00 15.99
N GLU A 58 12.77 -5.31 15.96
CA GLU A 58 11.55 -5.85 15.36
C GLU A 58 10.31 -5.31 16.11
N ASN A 59 9.34 -4.77 15.35
CA ASN A 59 8.11 -4.17 15.87
C ASN A 59 8.31 -2.90 16.73
N ASP A 60 9.41 -2.17 16.53
CA ASP A 60 9.63 -0.91 17.23
C ASP A 60 8.48 0.09 16.99
N PRO A 61 7.91 0.74 18.03
CA PRO A 61 6.86 1.75 17.88
C PRO A 61 7.19 2.90 16.94
N ALA A 62 8.47 3.26 16.79
CA ALA A 62 8.90 4.33 15.89
C ALA A 62 8.66 4.00 14.40
N LEU A 63 8.50 2.73 14.03
CA LEU A 63 8.10 2.33 12.67
C LEU A 63 6.75 2.92 12.26
N ALA A 64 5.86 3.20 13.23
CA ALA A 64 4.60 3.86 12.93
C ALA A 64 4.80 5.28 12.39
N GLY A 65 5.94 5.92 12.63
CA GLY A 65 6.29 7.25 12.10
C GLY A 65 6.19 7.33 10.57
N LEU A 66 6.51 6.24 9.86
CA LEU A 66 6.37 6.13 8.39
C LEU A 66 4.93 6.32 7.90
N GLY A 67 3.96 6.31 8.82
CA GLY A 67 2.61 6.81 8.58
C GLY A 67 2.58 8.18 7.92
N PHE A 68 3.54 9.07 8.18
CA PHE A 68 3.61 10.40 7.55
C PHE A 68 3.61 10.37 6.01
N LEU A 69 4.19 9.33 5.42
CA LEU A 69 4.27 9.16 3.95
C LEU A 69 3.13 8.31 3.38
N THR A 70 2.31 7.69 4.22
CA THR A 70 1.32 6.67 3.79
C THR A 70 -0.12 7.01 4.19
N VAL A 71 -0.30 7.83 5.22
CA VAL A 71 -1.60 8.42 5.55
C VAL A 71 -1.89 9.59 4.60
N GLY A 72 -3.16 9.77 4.25
CA GLY A 72 -3.60 10.84 3.36
C GLY A 72 -4.35 10.32 2.14
N MET A 73 -4.26 11.06 1.04
CA MET A 73 -5.04 10.76 -0.16
C MET A 73 -4.44 9.56 -0.89
N GLN A 74 -5.28 8.58 -1.21
CA GLN A 74 -4.87 7.40 -1.96
C GLN A 74 -5.25 7.58 -3.43
N PHE A 75 -4.29 7.33 -4.32
CA PHE A 75 -4.46 7.46 -5.76
C PHE A 75 -4.38 6.08 -6.43
N ARG A 76 -5.05 5.93 -7.57
CA ARG A 76 -4.97 4.68 -8.37
C ARG A 76 -3.63 4.55 -9.09
N ASN A 77 -2.89 5.65 -9.19
CA ASN A 77 -1.66 5.78 -9.93
C ASN A 77 -0.50 6.06 -8.97
N ARG A 78 0.58 5.28 -9.05
CA ARG A 78 1.75 5.43 -8.17
C ARG A 78 2.41 6.80 -8.32
N HIS A 79 2.40 7.40 -9.51
CA HIS A 79 3.01 8.71 -9.73
C HIS A 79 2.33 9.82 -8.94
N ASP A 80 1.00 9.77 -8.79
CA ASP A 80 0.26 10.76 -8.01
C ASP A 80 0.39 10.52 -6.50
N VAL A 81 0.59 9.27 -6.08
CA VAL A 81 1.00 8.96 -4.69
C VAL A 81 2.38 9.58 -4.40
N ILE A 82 3.35 9.43 -5.30
CA ILE A 82 4.69 10.02 -5.10
C ILE A 82 4.60 11.55 -5.08
N ASP A 83 3.80 12.15 -5.96
CA ASP A 83 3.58 13.60 -5.96
C ASP A 83 3.02 14.09 -4.60
N ASP A 84 2.02 13.39 -4.06
CA ASP A 84 1.47 13.67 -2.73
C ASP A 84 2.50 13.48 -1.60
N GLN A 85 3.42 12.52 -1.73
CA GLN A 85 4.54 12.31 -0.80
C GLN A 85 5.58 13.43 -0.88
N ILE A 86 6.00 13.85 -2.08
CA ILE A 86 6.89 15.01 -2.27
C ILE A 86 6.25 16.23 -1.63
N ASP A 87 4.96 16.40 -1.87
CA ASP A 87 4.20 17.54 -1.40
C ASP A 87 4.11 17.63 0.13
N VAL A 88 3.88 16.53 0.86
CA VAL A 88 3.86 16.58 2.34
C VAL A 88 5.23 16.83 2.95
N VAL A 89 6.27 16.26 2.33
CA VAL A 89 7.65 16.49 2.78
C VAL A 89 8.00 17.96 2.58
N THR A 90 7.70 18.51 1.42
CA THR A 90 8.13 19.87 1.06
C THR A 90 7.26 20.94 1.71
N ARG A 91 5.93 20.85 1.62
CA ARG A 91 5.03 21.80 2.27
C ARG A 91 5.01 21.62 3.79
N GLY A 92 4.98 20.38 4.26
CA GLY A 92 4.81 20.06 5.68
C GLY A 92 6.06 20.24 6.52
N LEU A 93 7.26 19.99 5.98
CA LEU A 93 8.52 20.09 6.73
C LEU A 93 9.35 21.31 6.33
N MET A 94 9.39 21.66 5.04
CA MET A 94 10.24 22.75 4.53
C MET A 94 9.50 24.08 4.38
N GLY A 95 8.16 24.06 4.41
CA GLY A 95 7.33 25.23 4.11
C GLY A 95 7.40 25.69 2.65
N LEU A 96 7.79 24.80 1.73
CA LEU A 96 7.96 25.09 0.30
C LEU A 96 6.90 24.37 -0.53
N THR A 97 6.31 25.07 -1.50
CA THR A 97 5.34 24.50 -2.44
C THR A 97 6.03 24.06 -3.71
N ILE A 98 6.51 22.82 -3.77
CA ILE A 98 7.30 22.35 -4.93
C ILE A 98 6.44 21.75 -6.06
N ALA A 99 5.14 21.56 -5.86
CA ALA A 99 4.24 20.88 -6.81
C ALA A 99 4.27 21.46 -8.25
N CYS A 100 4.47 22.77 -8.44
CA CYS A 100 4.59 23.36 -9.77
C CYS A 100 5.82 22.86 -10.55
N ALA A 101 6.90 22.51 -9.85
CA ALA A 101 8.16 22.03 -10.43
C ALA A 101 7.98 20.71 -11.21
N ARG A 102 6.87 20.00 -10.99
CA ARG A 102 6.52 18.73 -11.66
C ARG A 102 6.53 18.83 -13.18
N CYS A 103 6.03 19.94 -13.73
CA CYS A 103 5.82 20.08 -15.17
C CYS A 103 6.73 21.14 -15.83
N HIS A 104 7.22 22.09 -15.05
CA HIS A 104 8.11 23.17 -15.48
C HIS A 104 8.88 23.69 -14.28
N ASP A 105 10.00 24.38 -14.49
CA ASP A 105 10.75 24.99 -13.38
C ASP A 105 9.82 25.87 -12.52
N HIS A 106 10.01 25.81 -11.20
CA HIS A 106 9.12 26.50 -10.28
C HIS A 106 9.05 28.01 -10.58
N LYS A 107 7.84 28.58 -10.54
CA LYS A 107 7.58 29.92 -11.08
C LYS A 107 8.33 31.05 -10.36
N TYR A 108 8.49 30.94 -9.05
CA TYR A 108 9.00 32.02 -8.19
C TYR A 108 10.33 31.63 -7.54
N ASP A 109 10.37 30.46 -6.91
CA ASP A 109 11.58 29.92 -6.29
C ASP A 109 12.50 29.23 -7.31
N PRO A 110 13.83 29.25 -7.11
CA PRO A 110 14.82 28.65 -8.02
C PRO A 110 14.89 27.13 -7.85
N ILE A 111 13.77 26.45 -8.10
CA ILE A 111 13.64 24.99 -7.99
C ILE A 111 13.40 24.45 -9.40
N PRO A 112 14.43 23.90 -10.07
CA PRO A 112 14.28 23.34 -11.39
C PRO A 112 13.47 22.05 -11.35
N THR A 113 12.84 21.71 -12.47
CA THR A 113 12.12 20.44 -12.64
C THR A 113 13.04 19.24 -12.36
N THR A 114 14.33 19.35 -12.61
CA THR A 114 15.32 18.30 -12.30
C THR A 114 15.36 17.96 -10.81
N ASP A 115 15.23 18.94 -9.93
CA ASP A 115 15.30 18.73 -8.47
C ASP A 115 14.02 18.06 -7.96
N TYR A 116 12.86 18.44 -8.53
CA TYR A 116 11.61 17.73 -8.28
C TYR A 116 11.75 16.25 -8.67
N TYR A 117 12.32 15.96 -9.85
CA TYR A 117 12.48 14.58 -10.29
C TYR A 117 13.59 13.82 -9.55
N ALA A 118 14.54 14.50 -8.91
CA ALA A 118 15.50 13.87 -8.00
C ALA A 118 14.82 13.40 -6.69
N LEU A 119 13.93 14.22 -6.12
CA LEU A 119 13.08 13.81 -4.99
C LEU A 119 12.15 12.66 -5.38
N TYR A 120 11.51 12.78 -6.56
CA TYR A 120 10.67 11.72 -7.11
C TYR A 120 11.43 10.40 -7.22
N ALA A 121 12.65 10.40 -7.75
CA ALA A 121 13.46 9.19 -7.92
C ALA A 121 13.77 8.51 -6.58
N THR A 122 13.99 9.31 -5.52
CA THR A 122 14.22 8.80 -4.17
C THR A 122 13.00 8.05 -3.65
N LEU A 123 11.82 8.66 -3.72
CA LEU A 123 10.57 8.05 -3.23
C LEU A 123 10.07 6.89 -4.12
N ALA A 124 10.35 6.96 -5.43
CA ALA A 124 10.01 5.91 -6.38
C ALA A 124 10.78 4.60 -6.10
N SER A 125 11.96 4.70 -5.49
CA SER A 125 12.76 3.53 -5.10
C SER A 125 12.23 2.81 -3.85
N SER A 126 11.30 3.43 -3.11
CA SER A 126 10.67 2.85 -1.92
C SER A 126 9.51 1.92 -2.29
N THR A 127 9.41 0.79 -1.58
CA THR A 127 8.36 -0.21 -1.74
C THR A 127 7.53 -0.34 -0.47
N GLU A 128 6.20 -0.27 -0.62
CA GLU A 128 5.29 -0.62 0.47
C GLU A 128 5.27 -2.15 0.63
N PRO A 129 5.41 -2.68 1.86
CA PRO A 129 5.40 -4.12 2.07
C PRO A 129 3.99 -4.70 1.94
N ASP A 130 3.87 -5.87 1.32
CA ASP A 130 2.59 -6.58 1.19
C ASP A 130 1.95 -6.91 2.56
N MET A 131 2.80 -7.19 3.55
CA MET A 131 2.41 -7.33 4.95
C MET A 131 2.95 -6.15 5.73
N LEU A 132 2.04 -5.31 6.22
CA LEU A 132 2.39 -4.18 7.05
C LEU A 132 3.02 -4.66 8.37
N PRO A 133 4.09 -4.00 8.85
CA PRO A 133 4.77 -4.41 10.07
C PRO A 133 3.83 -4.30 11.26
N ILE A 134 3.96 -5.24 12.20
CA ILE A 134 3.27 -5.12 13.48
C ILE A 134 4.01 -4.06 14.29
N VAL A 135 3.26 -3.09 14.81
CA VAL A 135 3.82 -2.04 15.66
C VAL A 135 3.58 -2.42 17.11
N GLY A 136 4.66 -2.61 17.87
CA GLY A 136 4.61 -3.07 19.26
C GLY A 136 4.23 -4.55 19.40
N ARG A 137 4.06 -4.98 20.65
CA ARG A 137 3.54 -6.32 20.97
C ARG A 137 2.16 -6.18 21.59
N PRO A 138 1.10 -6.80 21.03
CA PRO A 138 -0.20 -6.79 21.66
C PRO A 138 -0.11 -7.48 23.04
N PRO A 139 -0.80 -6.96 24.06
CA PRO A 139 -0.84 -7.60 25.37
C PRO A 139 -1.52 -8.98 25.27
N ASP A 140 -1.04 -9.95 26.06
CA ASP A 140 -1.63 -11.28 26.16
C ASP A 140 -2.98 -11.25 26.91
N SER A 141 -3.99 -10.76 26.21
CA SER A 141 -5.37 -10.66 26.68
C SER A 141 -6.21 -11.82 26.14
N ASP A 142 -7.32 -12.12 26.82
CA ASP A 142 -8.30 -13.10 26.31
C ASP A 142 -8.84 -12.70 24.94
N ALA A 143 -9.03 -11.40 24.70
CA ALA A 143 -9.43 -10.85 23.40
C ALA A 143 -8.39 -11.14 22.32
N TYR A 144 -7.09 -10.96 22.62
CA TYR A 144 -6.02 -11.29 21.67
C TYR A 144 -5.94 -12.78 21.38
N ARG A 145 -6.09 -13.64 22.40
CA ARG A 145 -6.14 -15.10 22.21
C ARG A 145 -7.35 -15.53 21.38
N GLN A 146 -8.51 -14.89 21.56
CA GLN A 146 -9.70 -15.14 20.74
C GLN A 146 -9.49 -14.68 19.30
N TYR A 147 -8.89 -13.50 19.09
CA TYR A 147 -8.52 -13.01 17.77
C TYR A 147 -7.59 -13.98 17.04
N GLN A 148 -6.55 -14.49 17.71
CA GLN A 148 -5.62 -15.46 17.13
C GLN A 148 -6.31 -16.76 16.70
N LYS A 149 -7.25 -17.28 17.50
CA LYS A 149 -8.04 -18.46 17.14
C LYS A 149 -8.89 -18.21 15.89
N GLU A 150 -9.59 -17.07 15.83
CA GLU A 150 -10.41 -16.72 14.66
C GLU A 150 -9.55 -16.42 13.42
N LEU A 151 -8.37 -15.83 13.58
CA LEU A 151 -7.42 -15.58 12.50
C LEU A 151 -6.97 -16.90 11.88
N VAL A 152 -6.51 -17.85 12.69
CA VAL A 152 -6.08 -19.18 12.21
C VAL A 152 -7.21 -19.91 11.50
N LYS A 153 -8.43 -19.86 12.05
CA LYS A 153 -9.62 -20.44 11.43
C LYS A 153 -9.90 -19.82 10.05
N ARG A 154 -9.90 -18.49 9.95
CA ARG A 154 -10.13 -17.78 8.68
C ARG A 154 -9.03 -18.02 7.66
N GLN A 155 -7.77 -18.05 8.09
CA GLN A 155 -6.62 -18.36 7.24
C GLN A 155 -6.71 -19.79 6.69
N THR A 156 -7.19 -20.74 7.50
CA THR A 156 -7.42 -22.12 7.08
C THR A 156 -8.52 -22.18 6.02
N ILE A 157 -9.68 -21.57 6.27
CA ILE A 157 -10.77 -21.47 5.30
C ILE A 157 -10.31 -20.83 3.99
N HIS A 158 -9.56 -19.71 4.07
CA HIS A 158 -9.03 -19.03 2.89
C HIS A 158 -8.07 -19.92 2.11
N ARG A 159 -7.16 -20.63 2.79
CA ARG A 159 -6.21 -21.54 2.16
C ARG A 159 -6.91 -22.73 1.50
N ASP A 160 -7.89 -23.32 2.18
CA ASP A 160 -8.67 -24.43 1.64
C ASP A 160 -9.47 -23.97 0.42
N MET A 161 -10.15 -22.83 0.50
CA MET A 161 -10.85 -22.22 -0.64
C MET A 161 -9.90 -21.97 -1.82
N ALA A 162 -8.72 -21.39 -1.58
CA ALA A 162 -7.73 -21.13 -2.62
C ALA A 162 -7.22 -22.44 -3.25
N ARG A 163 -6.97 -23.48 -2.44
CA ARG A 163 -6.56 -24.80 -2.92
C ARG A 163 -7.64 -25.42 -3.79
N ASP A 164 -8.88 -25.43 -3.31
CA ASP A 164 -10.01 -26.07 -3.98
C ASP A 164 -10.31 -25.36 -5.30
N GLN A 165 -10.30 -24.02 -5.32
CA GLN A 165 -10.39 -23.24 -6.57
C GLN A 165 -9.23 -23.53 -7.53
N THR A 166 -8.00 -23.63 -7.02
CA THR A 166 -6.83 -23.96 -7.85
C THR A 166 -6.98 -25.33 -8.49
N GLU A 167 -7.51 -26.33 -7.77
CA GLU A 167 -7.70 -27.66 -8.32
C GLU A 167 -8.82 -27.70 -9.37
N VAL A 168 -9.93 -26.98 -9.14
CA VAL A 168 -10.99 -26.81 -10.14
C VAL A 168 -10.45 -26.14 -11.41
N MET A 169 -9.72 -25.03 -11.26
CA MET A 169 -9.10 -24.31 -12.38
C MET A 169 -8.12 -25.21 -13.14
N ARG A 170 -7.26 -25.95 -12.43
CA ARG A 170 -6.27 -26.85 -13.01
C ARG A 170 -6.94 -28.01 -13.76
N GLY A 171 -7.96 -28.63 -13.18
CA GLY A 171 -8.74 -29.69 -13.81
C GLY A 171 -9.38 -29.23 -15.12
N ARG A 172 -9.98 -28.03 -15.11
CA ARG A 172 -10.59 -27.44 -16.30
C ARG A 172 -9.57 -27.08 -17.38
N LEU A 173 -8.45 -26.48 -16.99
CA LEU A 173 -7.36 -26.18 -17.91
C LEU A 173 -6.87 -27.46 -18.61
N ARG A 174 -6.66 -28.55 -17.86
CA ARG A 174 -6.27 -29.86 -18.42
C ARG A 174 -7.28 -30.37 -19.47
N MET A 175 -8.58 -30.22 -19.21
CA MET A 175 -9.63 -30.63 -20.16
C MET A 175 -9.64 -29.76 -21.43
N GLN A 176 -9.36 -28.47 -21.29
CA GLN A 176 -9.41 -27.51 -22.41
C GLN A 176 -8.14 -27.49 -23.25
N VAL A 177 -6.97 -27.89 -22.71
CA VAL A 177 -5.69 -27.91 -23.44
C VAL A 177 -5.78 -28.73 -24.74
N GLY A 178 -6.44 -29.88 -24.73
CA GLY A 178 -6.60 -30.69 -25.95
C GLY A 178 -7.44 -30.00 -27.04
N LEU A 179 -8.49 -29.29 -26.63
CA LEU A 179 -9.33 -28.51 -27.55
C LEU A 179 -8.57 -27.29 -28.07
N TYR A 180 -7.86 -26.58 -27.20
CA TYR A 180 -7.02 -25.44 -27.55
C TYR A 180 -5.97 -25.84 -28.62
N LEU A 181 -5.22 -26.91 -28.38
CA LEU A 181 -4.21 -27.41 -29.33
C LEU A 181 -4.82 -27.84 -30.67
N ARG A 182 -6.02 -28.44 -30.64
CA ARG A 182 -6.75 -28.82 -31.86
C ARG A 182 -7.16 -27.61 -32.68
N GLU A 183 -7.69 -26.55 -32.06
CA GLU A 183 -8.10 -25.36 -32.79
C GLU A 183 -6.91 -24.54 -33.30
N LEU A 184 -5.81 -24.49 -32.54
CA LEU A 184 -4.56 -23.91 -33.00
C LEU A 184 -4.04 -24.65 -34.26
N ALA A 185 -4.10 -25.98 -34.27
CA ALA A 185 -3.69 -26.80 -35.42
C ALA A 185 -4.57 -26.59 -36.68
N LYS A 186 -5.80 -26.07 -36.52
CA LYS A 186 -6.68 -25.70 -37.65
C LYS A 186 -6.36 -24.32 -38.23
N GLY A 187 -5.42 -23.58 -37.66
CA GLY A 187 -5.00 -22.25 -38.13
C GLY A 187 -5.79 -21.09 -37.54
N THR A 188 -6.56 -21.30 -36.47
CA THR A 188 -7.24 -20.21 -35.75
C THR A 188 -6.21 -19.32 -35.06
N PRO A 189 -6.30 -17.97 -35.16
CA PRO A 189 -5.38 -17.06 -34.49
C PRO A 189 -5.38 -17.24 -32.97
N GLU A 190 -4.20 -17.20 -32.35
CA GLU A 190 -4.03 -17.43 -30.91
C GLU A 190 -4.77 -16.42 -30.02
N GLN A 191 -4.96 -15.17 -30.50
CA GLN A 191 -5.70 -14.13 -29.79
C GLN A 191 -7.19 -14.49 -29.60
N ASP A 192 -7.81 -15.14 -30.59
CA ASP A 192 -9.22 -15.55 -30.50
C ASP A 192 -9.39 -16.78 -29.61
N LEU A 193 -8.38 -17.65 -29.58
CA LEU A 193 -8.37 -18.86 -28.75
C LEU A 193 -8.12 -18.56 -27.27
N SER A 194 -7.17 -17.68 -26.94
CA SER A 194 -6.90 -17.32 -25.55
C SER A 194 -8.11 -16.67 -24.87
N ALA A 195 -8.82 -15.78 -25.58
CA ALA A 195 -10.04 -15.15 -25.08
C ALA A 195 -11.22 -16.12 -24.93
N ALA A 196 -11.33 -17.18 -25.76
CA ALA A 196 -12.43 -18.14 -25.68
C ALA A 196 -12.16 -19.32 -24.71
N PHE A 197 -10.89 -19.73 -24.59
CA PHE A 197 -10.50 -20.93 -23.83
C PHE A 197 -9.93 -20.61 -22.45
N LEU A 198 -9.29 -19.44 -22.25
CA LEU A 198 -8.72 -19.03 -20.96
C LEU A 198 -9.57 -17.99 -20.23
N SER A 199 -10.68 -17.52 -20.81
CA SER A 199 -11.62 -16.66 -20.08
C SER A 199 -12.41 -17.50 -19.07
N TYR A 200 -12.19 -17.25 -17.79
CA TYR A 200 -13.10 -17.69 -16.73
C TYR A 200 -14.33 -16.79 -16.73
N ARG A 201 -15.55 -17.37 -16.80
CA ARG A 201 -16.76 -16.60 -16.46
C ARG A 201 -16.81 -16.41 -14.95
N THR A 202 -17.47 -15.35 -14.49
CA THR A 202 -17.71 -15.13 -13.05
C THR A 202 -18.39 -16.30 -12.37
N ASP A 203 -19.25 -17.01 -13.11
CA ASP A 203 -19.98 -18.19 -12.64
C ASP A 203 -19.07 -19.43 -12.57
N ASP A 204 -17.90 -19.41 -13.22
CA ASP A 204 -16.90 -20.47 -13.15
C ASP A 204 -15.98 -20.35 -11.92
N LEU A 205 -16.02 -19.20 -11.23
CA LEU A 205 -15.12 -18.86 -10.11
C LEU A 205 -15.82 -18.77 -8.76
N ARG A 206 -17.16 -18.81 -8.71
CA ARG A 206 -17.92 -18.80 -7.46
C ARG A 206 -18.46 -20.21 -7.19
N PRO A 207 -18.35 -20.74 -5.96
CA PRO A 207 -19.17 -21.88 -5.55
C PRO A 207 -20.66 -21.51 -5.52
#